data_AF-A0A836RJV9-F1
#
_entry.id   AF-A0A836RJV9-F1
#
_cell.length_a   1.000
_cell.length_b   1.000
_cell.length_c   1.000
_cell.angle_alpha   90.00
_cell.angle_beta   90.00
_cell.angle_gamma   90.00
#
_symmetry.space_group_name_H-M   'P 1'
#
loop_
_entity.id
_entity.type
_entity.pdbx_description
1 polymer ?
#
loop_
_entity_poly.entity_id
_entity_poly.type
_entity_poly.pdbx_seq_one_letter_code
_entity_poly.pdbx_strand_id
1 'polypeptide(L)'
;MHATSLENMQRCYEEYLGRGELLEKPRVRVLDVGGADLNGSYRDIFSDSMFEYITVDTNPGPGVDVVMADPYRLPFDDGLFDIVVCGQVLEHVEFFWLLFCEMARVLHERGLMFLIVPSGGPVHRYPLDCYRFNPDAMQALAKYARIRLVACWQDERGPWKDVVGVFARDGAIRGEGRQALPPNRYTAAVAAASRFKGPGSKEEEKVAGAEPYLKVLKRIHHRLKPRHYFEIGVRSGASLRLAACPAVAVDPEPEPGVELAGHHQLFR
;
A
#
# COMPACT_ATOMS: atom_id res chain seq x y z
N MET A 1 4.62 5.31 0.85
CA MET A 1 3.96 4.06 0.43
C MET A 1 4.60 2.87 1.15
N HIS A 2 3.83 1.83 1.44
CA HIS A 2 4.31 0.60 2.08
C HIS A 2 3.84 -0.62 1.27
N ALA A 3 4.44 -1.79 1.53
CA ALA A 3 4.29 -2.97 0.67
C ALA A 3 2.83 -3.45 0.54
N THR A 4 2.07 -3.48 1.64
CA THR A 4 0.68 -3.94 1.60
C THR A 4 -0.22 -2.98 0.80
N SER A 5 0.12 -1.68 0.77
CA SER A 5 -0.56 -0.70 -0.09
C SER A 5 -0.37 -1.01 -1.58
N LEU A 6 0.87 -1.31 -2.01
CA LEU A 6 1.19 -1.71 -3.38
C LEU A 6 0.50 -3.02 -3.76
N GLU A 7 0.52 -4.01 -2.87
CA GLU A 7 -0.15 -5.30 -3.08
C GLU A 7 -1.67 -5.15 -3.22
N ASN A 8 -2.30 -4.33 -2.38
CA ASN A 8 -3.74 -4.06 -2.47
C ASN A 8 -4.09 -3.33 -3.76
N MET A 9 -3.27 -2.38 -4.21
CA MET A 9 -3.47 -1.71 -5.51
C MET A 9 -3.30 -2.69 -6.67
N GLN A 10 -2.29 -3.57 -6.61
CA GLN A 10 -2.11 -4.62 -7.61
C GLN A 10 -3.31 -5.58 -7.63
N ARG A 11 -3.86 -5.92 -6.46
CA ARG A 11 -5.09 -6.72 -6.36
C ARG A 11 -6.29 -6.01 -6.98
N CYS A 12 -6.44 -4.69 -6.80
CA CYS A 12 -7.47 -3.91 -7.47
C CYS A 12 -7.29 -3.94 -9.00
N TYR A 13 -6.07 -3.71 -9.48
CA TYR A 13 -5.71 -3.80 -10.89
C TYR A 13 -6.07 -5.18 -11.46
N GLU A 14 -5.70 -6.23 -10.74
CA GLU A 14 -5.99 -7.58 -11.17
C GLU A 14 -7.51 -7.82 -11.22
N GLU A 15 -8.19 -7.69 -10.10
CA GLU A 15 -9.55 -8.18 -9.94
C GLU A 15 -10.59 -7.38 -10.72
N TYR A 16 -10.40 -6.06 -10.91
CA TYR A 16 -11.45 -5.16 -11.40
C TYR A 16 -11.15 -4.56 -12.78
N LEU A 17 -9.91 -4.16 -13.03
CA LEU A 17 -9.21 -4.33 -14.32
C LEU A 17 -10.06 -4.61 -15.58
N GLY A 18 -10.06 -5.90 -15.91
CA GLY A 18 -10.68 -6.47 -17.10
C GLY A 18 -12.15 -6.83 -16.94
N ARG A 19 -12.86 -6.31 -15.94
CA ARG A 19 -14.31 -6.56 -15.79
C ARG A 19 -15.19 -5.55 -16.54
N GLY A 20 -14.62 -4.72 -17.41
CA GLY A 20 -15.33 -3.68 -18.15
C GLY A 20 -14.73 -3.48 -19.53
N GLU A 21 -15.10 -2.39 -20.19
CA GLU A 21 -14.60 -2.02 -21.53
C GLU A 21 -13.34 -1.14 -21.48
N LEU A 22 -12.78 -0.85 -20.29
CA LEU A 22 -11.64 0.07 -20.18
C LEU A 22 -10.44 -0.39 -21.02
N LEU A 23 -10.20 -1.70 -21.07
CA LEU A 23 -9.08 -2.27 -21.84
C LEU A 23 -9.33 -2.35 -23.35
N GLU A 24 -10.54 -2.03 -23.82
CA GLU A 24 -10.85 -1.91 -25.25
C GLU A 24 -10.47 -0.52 -25.80
N LYS A 25 -10.22 0.45 -24.91
CA LYS A 25 -9.79 1.79 -25.29
C LYS A 25 -8.35 1.76 -25.84
N PRO A 26 -8.03 2.58 -26.85
CA PRO A 26 -6.66 2.72 -27.33
C PRO A 26 -5.73 3.34 -26.29
N ARG A 27 -6.29 4.11 -25.36
CA ARG A 27 -5.57 4.77 -24.27
C ARG A 27 -6.50 4.93 -23.06
N VAL A 28 -5.98 4.64 -21.88
CA VAL A 28 -6.70 4.72 -20.60
C VAL A 28 -6.02 5.76 -19.71
N ARG A 29 -6.77 6.77 -19.27
CA ARG A 29 -6.23 7.83 -18.41
C ARG A 29 -6.34 7.45 -16.93
N VAL A 30 -5.21 7.48 -16.24
CA VAL A 30 -5.11 7.15 -14.82
C VAL A 30 -4.66 8.41 -14.06
N LEU A 31 -5.44 8.81 -13.07
CA LEU A 31 -5.05 9.85 -12.12
C LEU A 31 -4.61 9.22 -10.80
N ASP A 32 -3.42 9.55 -10.32
CA ASP A 32 -2.95 9.24 -8.97
C ASP A 32 -2.97 10.49 -8.09
N VAL A 33 -3.87 10.52 -7.12
CA VAL A 33 -4.04 11.63 -6.18
C VAL A 33 -3.15 11.42 -4.96
N GLY A 34 -2.21 12.34 -4.73
CA GLY A 34 -1.15 12.26 -3.72
C GLY A 34 -0.04 11.26 -4.06
N GLY A 35 0.20 11.04 -5.36
CA GLY A 35 1.07 9.99 -5.86
C GLY A 35 2.57 10.30 -5.88
N ALA A 36 3.05 11.27 -5.08
CA ALA A 36 4.47 11.61 -5.02
C ALA A 36 5.32 10.38 -4.65
N ASP A 37 6.39 10.14 -5.41
CA ASP A 37 7.28 8.98 -5.23
C ASP A 37 8.29 9.21 -4.11
N LEU A 38 7.80 9.18 -2.87
CA LEU A 38 8.63 9.31 -1.67
C LEU A 38 9.18 7.97 -1.18
N ASN A 39 8.38 6.90 -1.33
CA ASN A 39 8.67 5.56 -0.81
C ASN A 39 8.06 4.48 -1.71
N GLY A 40 8.01 4.73 -3.02
CA GLY A 40 7.32 3.90 -4.00
C GLY A 40 6.05 4.56 -4.54
N SER A 41 5.65 4.13 -5.73
CA SER A 41 4.55 4.69 -6.51
C SER A 41 3.72 3.58 -7.17
N TYR A 42 2.41 3.81 -7.32
CA TYR A 42 1.55 2.91 -8.10
C TYR A 42 1.82 2.98 -9.61
N ARG A 43 2.66 3.91 -10.09
CA ARG A 43 3.03 4.05 -11.51
C ARG A 43 3.56 2.75 -12.12
N ASP A 44 4.23 1.91 -11.33
CA ASP A 44 4.73 0.61 -11.81
C ASP A 44 3.64 -0.45 -12.02
N ILE A 45 2.46 -0.29 -11.40
CA ILE A 45 1.29 -1.15 -11.62
C ILE A 45 0.59 -0.79 -12.94
N PHE A 46 0.66 0.48 -13.34
CA PHE A 46 0.08 1.03 -14.57
C PHE A 46 1.15 1.36 -15.61
N SER A 47 2.22 0.56 -15.70
CA SER A 47 3.39 0.86 -16.52
C SER A 47 3.26 0.52 -18.00
N ASP A 48 2.19 -0.18 -18.40
CA ASP A 48 1.94 -0.49 -19.81
C ASP A 48 1.68 0.80 -20.60
N SER A 49 2.15 0.85 -21.85
CA SER A 49 2.01 2.00 -22.75
C SER A 49 0.57 2.46 -23.01
N MET A 50 -0.42 1.60 -22.77
CA MET A 50 -1.83 1.98 -22.90
C MET A 50 -2.29 2.96 -21.81
N PHE A 51 -1.60 3.04 -20.67
CA PHE A 51 -1.97 3.92 -19.57
C PHE A 51 -1.29 5.29 -19.70
N GLU A 52 -2.10 6.34 -19.76
CA GLU A 52 -1.68 7.72 -19.53
C GLU A 52 -1.76 8.02 -18.04
N TYR A 53 -0.65 7.82 -17.34
CA TYR A 53 -0.57 7.95 -15.89
C TYR A 53 -0.11 9.35 -15.46
N ILE A 54 -1.01 10.08 -14.81
CA ILE A 54 -0.81 11.44 -14.33
C ILE A 54 -0.87 11.44 -12.80
N THR A 55 0.13 12.01 -12.15
CA THR A 55 0.17 12.19 -10.71
C THR A 55 -0.13 13.64 -10.34
N VAL A 56 -0.98 13.83 -9.34
CA VAL A 56 -1.30 15.14 -8.79
C VAL A 56 -1.00 15.18 -7.28
N ASP A 57 -0.42 16.26 -6.80
CA ASP A 57 -0.13 16.47 -5.38
C ASP A 57 -0.28 17.95 -4.99
N THR A 58 -0.38 18.24 -3.70
CA THR A 58 -0.38 19.60 -3.15
C THR A 58 1.01 20.23 -3.13
N ASN A 59 2.07 19.41 -3.15
CA ASN A 59 3.45 19.86 -3.17
C ASN A 59 4.20 19.31 -4.38
N PRO A 60 5.18 20.04 -4.92
CA PRO A 60 6.09 19.47 -5.90
C PRO A 60 6.91 18.34 -5.27
N GLY A 61 7.21 17.30 -6.05
CA GLY A 61 8.01 16.18 -5.59
C GLY A 61 8.35 15.21 -6.71
N PRO A 62 9.18 14.19 -6.43
CA PRO A 62 9.48 13.14 -7.39
C PRO A 62 8.20 12.49 -7.93
N GLY A 63 8.09 12.36 -9.25
CA GLY A 63 6.96 11.69 -9.90
C GLY A 63 5.64 12.49 -9.96
N VAL A 64 5.59 13.72 -9.43
CA VAL A 64 4.42 14.60 -9.51
C VAL A 64 4.37 15.32 -10.85
N ASP A 65 3.26 15.18 -11.58
CA ASP A 65 3.05 15.82 -12.89
C ASP A 65 2.33 17.17 -12.75
N VAL A 66 1.41 17.28 -11.78
CA VAL A 66 0.59 18.49 -11.55
C VAL A 66 0.57 18.86 -10.07
N VAL A 67 0.82 20.13 -9.76
CA VAL A 67 0.71 20.67 -8.39
C VAL A 67 -0.63 21.39 -8.22
N MET A 68 -1.38 21.03 -7.18
CA MET A 68 -2.69 21.62 -6.87
C MET A 68 -2.54 22.99 -6.21
N ALA A 69 -3.32 23.97 -6.68
CA ALA A 69 -3.43 25.26 -6.01
C ALA A 69 -4.35 25.22 -4.77
N ASP A 70 -5.34 24.32 -4.79
CA ASP A 70 -6.29 24.09 -3.70
C ASP A 70 -6.34 22.58 -3.40
N PRO A 71 -6.04 22.14 -2.15
CA PRO A 71 -6.04 20.72 -1.78
C PRO A 71 -7.41 20.03 -1.94
N TYR A 72 -8.49 20.80 -2.08
CA TYR A 72 -9.86 20.31 -2.22
C TYR A 72 -10.44 20.48 -3.62
N ARG A 73 -9.64 20.90 -4.61
CA ARG A 73 -10.07 21.09 -6.01
C ARG A 73 -9.06 20.51 -6.99
N LEU A 74 -9.46 19.47 -7.70
CA LEU A 74 -8.62 18.87 -8.74
C LEU A 74 -8.64 19.76 -10.01
N PRO A 75 -7.48 20.12 -10.58
CA PRO A 75 -7.38 21.06 -11.71
C PRO A 75 -7.68 20.38 -13.06
N PHE A 76 -8.73 19.57 -13.11
CA PHE A 76 -9.12 18.77 -14.27
C PHE A 76 -10.61 18.86 -14.53
N ASP A 77 -11.00 18.68 -15.79
CA ASP A 77 -12.39 18.65 -16.23
C ASP A 77 -13.16 17.44 -15.68
N ASP A 78 -14.49 17.58 -15.64
CA ASP A 78 -15.40 16.51 -15.24
C ASP A 78 -15.23 15.29 -16.17
N GLY A 79 -15.20 14.09 -15.59
CA GLY A 79 -15.14 12.84 -16.35
C GLY A 79 -13.87 12.61 -17.18
N LEU A 80 -12.78 13.35 -16.92
CA LEU A 80 -11.55 13.28 -17.71
C LEU A 80 -10.81 11.93 -17.59
N PHE A 81 -10.86 11.27 -16.44
CA PHE A 81 -10.06 10.09 -16.12
C PHE A 81 -10.87 8.81 -16.12
N ASP A 82 -10.31 7.77 -16.73
CA ASP A 82 -10.89 6.44 -16.75
C ASP A 82 -10.69 5.70 -15.43
N ILE A 83 -9.55 5.97 -14.78
CA ILE A 83 -9.18 5.38 -13.49
C ILE A 83 -8.70 6.50 -12.57
N VAL A 84 -9.21 6.52 -11.35
CA VAL A 84 -8.69 7.39 -10.28
C VAL A 84 -8.17 6.51 -9.14
N VAL A 85 -6.92 6.67 -8.76
CA VAL A 85 -6.31 5.97 -7.63
C VAL A 85 -5.91 6.99 -6.57
N CYS A 86 -6.02 6.60 -5.30
CA CYS A 86 -5.61 7.40 -4.16
C CYS A 86 -5.25 6.45 -3.03
N GLY A 87 -4.01 6.51 -2.56
CA GLY A 87 -3.54 5.61 -1.53
C GLY A 87 -2.71 6.32 -0.48
N GLN A 88 -3.12 6.19 0.79
CA GLN A 88 -2.43 6.76 1.95
C GLN A 88 -2.32 8.30 1.87
N VAL A 89 -3.47 8.95 1.62
CA VAL A 89 -3.58 10.40 1.43
C VAL A 89 -4.71 10.96 2.27
N LEU A 90 -5.91 10.36 2.21
CA LEU A 90 -7.11 10.95 2.83
C LEU A 90 -7.02 11.06 4.35
N GLU A 91 -6.21 10.23 5.01
CA GLU A 91 -5.90 10.35 6.44
C GLU A 91 -5.21 11.66 6.78
N HIS A 92 -4.49 12.27 5.83
CA HIS A 92 -3.76 13.51 6.00
C HIS A 92 -4.57 14.75 5.57
N VAL A 93 -5.80 14.57 5.09
CA VAL A 93 -6.66 15.65 4.55
C VAL A 93 -7.80 15.96 5.53
N GLU A 94 -7.83 17.17 6.10
CA GLU A 94 -8.83 17.58 7.11
C GLU A 94 -10.28 17.39 6.65
N PHE A 95 -10.57 17.83 5.42
CA PHE A 95 -11.89 17.71 4.79
C PHE A 95 -11.88 16.71 3.62
N PHE A 96 -11.38 15.49 3.87
CA PHE A 96 -11.18 14.47 2.84
C PHE A 96 -12.40 14.17 1.96
N TRP A 97 -13.63 14.38 2.48
CA TRP A 97 -14.86 14.18 1.71
C TRP A 97 -14.99 15.15 0.54
N LEU A 98 -14.42 16.36 0.62
CA LEU A 98 -14.41 17.32 -0.49
C LEU A 98 -13.50 16.81 -1.61
N LEU A 99 -12.30 16.33 -1.26
CA LEU A 99 -11.37 15.75 -2.22
C LEU A 99 -11.94 14.46 -2.85
N PHE A 100 -12.59 13.61 -2.05
CA PHE A 100 -13.28 12.42 -2.58
C PHE A 100 -14.38 12.78 -3.58
N CYS A 101 -15.15 13.85 -3.33
CA CYS A 101 -16.13 14.33 -4.30
C CYS A 101 -15.48 14.82 -5.60
N GLU A 102 -14.33 15.48 -5.54
CA GLU A 102 -13.57 15.87 -6.73
C GLU A 102 -13.02 14.65 -7.49
N MET A 103 -12.51 13.63 -6.78
CA MET A 103 -12.11 12.36 -7.39
C MET A 103 -13.28 11.72 -8.14
N ALA A 104 -14.47 11.71 -7.55
CA ALA A 104 -15.68 11.22 -8.20
C ALA A 104 -16.14 12.10 -9.37
N ARG A 105 -15.90 13.42 -9.33
CA ARG A 105 -16.23 14.38 -10.40
C ARG A 105 -15.36 14.17 -11.64
N VAL A 106 -14.04 14.03 -11.45
CA VAL A 106 -13.09 13.84 -12.57
C VAL A 106 -13.12 12.42 -13.13
N LEU A 107 -13.76 11.47 -12.43
CA LEU A 107 -13.93 10.09 -12.89
C LEU A 107 -15.00 10.00 -13.99
N HIS A 108 -14.60 9.42 -15.12
CA HIS A 108 -15.45 9.15 -16.29
C HIS A 108 -16.67 8.29 -15.94
N GLU A 109 -17.76 8.43 -16.70
CA GLU A 109 -19.05 7.72 -16.47
C GLU A 109 -18.96 6.19 -16.50
N ARG A 110 -17.87 5.63 -17.01
CA ARG A 110 -17.56 4.20 -17.01
C ARG A 110 -16.22 3.89 -16.33
N GLY A 111 -15.78 4.79 -15.46
CA GLY A 111 -14.49 4.70 -14.79
C GLY A 111 -14.52 3.88 -13.50
N LEU A 112 -13.33 3.49 -13.07
CA LEU A 112 -13.06 2.82 -11.80
C LEU A 112 -12.27 3.73 -10.86
N MET A 113 -12.54 3.63 -9.57
CA MET A 113 -11.76 4.33 -8.56
C MET A 113 -11.29 3.38 -7.47
N PHE A 114 -10.00 3.42 -7.14
CA PHE A 114 -9.38 2.62 -6.11
C PHE A 114 -8.88 3.53 -4.99
N LEU A 115 -9.39 3.30 -3.79
CA LEU A 115 -9.03 4.05 -2.59
C LEU A 115 -8.42 3.11 -1.56
N ILE A 116 -7.26 3.45 -1.03
CA ILE A 116 -6.59 2.71 0.05
C ILE A 116 -6.26 3.68 1.17
N VAL A 117 -6.79 3.44 2.36
CA VAL A 117 -6.61 4.33 3.52
C VAL A 117 -6.33 3.52 4.79
N PRO A 118 -5.55 4.04 5.75
CA PRO A 118 -5.21 3.32 6.95
C PRO A 118 -6.41 3.18 7.90
N SER A 119 -6.56 2.02 8.52
CA SER A 119 -7.56 1.74 9.56
C SER A 119 -6.96 1.72 10.97
N GLY A 120 -5.65 1.53 11.08
CA GLY A 120 -4.92 1.48 12.33
C GLY A 120 -3.53 2.09 12.20
N GLY A 121 -2.63 1.69 13.10
CA GLY A 121 -1.25 2.16 13.12
C GLY A 121 -1.04 3.39 14.02
N PRO A 122 0.23 3.67 14.38
CA PRO A 122 0.58 4.82 15.21
C PRO A 122 0.25 6.13 14.50
N VAL A 123 0.19 7.22 15.27
CA VAL A 123 0.07 8.57 14.70
C VAL A 123 1.35 8.91 13.94
N HIS A 124 1.23 9.36 12.68
CA HIS A 124 2.33 9.77 11.81
C HIS A 124 1.94 11.02 11.02
N ARG A 125 2.52 12.17 11.39
CA ARG A 125 2.14 13.45 10.79
C ARG A 125 2.88 13.71 9.49
N TYR A 126 2.13 14.04 8.44
CA TYR A 126 2.71 14.46 7.16
C TYR A 126 1.80 15.39 6.31
N PRO A 127 1.54 16.65 6.70
CA PRO A 127 1.86 17.31 7.98
C PRO A 127 0.81 17.03 9.07
N LEU A 128 -0.38 16.57 8.69
CA LEU A 128 -1.47 16.20 9.59
C LEU A 128 -1.62 14.69 9.64
N ASP A 129 -2.44 14.19 10.55
CA ASP A 129 -2.84 12.78 10.63
C ASP A 129 -4.22 12.73 11.30
N CYS A 130 -5.24 12.92 10.49
CA CYS A 130 -6.58 13.30 10.90
C CYS A 130 -7.48 12.09 11.17
N TYR A 131 -7.30 10.99 10.43
CA TYR A 131 -8.31 9.92 10.39
C TYR A 131 -7.72 8.52 10.35
N ARG A 132 -8.45 7.59 10.97
CA ARG A 132 -8.37 6.16 10.71
C ARG A 132 -9.73 5.70 10.21
N PHE A 133 -9.74 4.93 9.13
CA PHE A 133 -10.95 4.59 8.41
C PHE A 133 -11.42 3.18 8.74
N ASN A 134 -12.72 3.04 8.98
CA ASN A 134 -13.38 1.73 9.04
C ASN A 134 -14.05 1.43 7.70
N PRO A 135 -14.34 0.15 7.38
CA PRO A 135 -15.03 -0.23 6.15
C PRO A 135 -16.32 0.56 5.86
N ASP A 136 -17.11 0.88 6.89
CA ASP A 136 -18.35 1.66 6.76
C ASP A 136 -18.13 3.06 6.16
N ALA A 137 -16.94 3.63 6.29
CA ALA A 137 -16.60 4.91 5.68
C ALA A 137 -16.67 4.84 4.15
N MET A 138 -16.31 3.70 3.54
CA MET A 138 -16.39 3.50 2.09
C MET A 138 -17.84 3.57 1.61
N GLN A 139 -18.77 2.94 2.35
CA GLN A 139 -20.19 2.98 2.04
C GLN A 139 -20.78 4.39 2.21
N ALA A 140 -20.35 5.12 3.24
CA ALA A 140 -20.78 6.50 3.48
C ALA A 140 -20.30 7.43 2.35
N LEU A 141 -19.03 7.33 1.94
CA LEU A 141 -18.45 8.08 0.84
C LEU A 141 -19.15 7.81 -0.49
N ALA A 142 -19.40 6.53 -0.81
CA ALA A 142 -20.17 6.12 -1.99
C ALA A 142 -21.55 6.79 -2.04
N LYS A 143 -22.29 6.72 -0.91
CA LYS A 143 -23.62 7.32 -0.79
C LYS A 143 -23.59 8.84 -0.98
N TYR A 144 -22.63 9.51 -0.36
CA TYR A 144 -22.52 10.97 -0.42
C TYR A 144 -22.17 11.48 -1.83
N ALA A 145 -21.19 10.86 -2.48
CA ALA A 145 -20.72 11.26 -3.81
C ALA A 145 -21.54 10.67 -4.98
N ARG A 146 -22.58 9.87 -4.68
CA ARG A 146 -23.42 9.18 -5.68
C ARG A 146 -22.59 8.34 -6.66
N ILE A 147 -21.68 7.55 -6.11
CA ILE A 147 -20.88 6.56 -6.82
C ILE A 147 -21.12 5.19 -6.18
N ARG A 148 -21.03 4.10 -6.96
CA ARG A 148 -21.30 2.76 -6.45
C ARG A 148 -20.05 2.19 -5.79
N LEU A 149 -20.18 1.69 -4.55
CA LEU A 149 -19.19 0.82 -3.93
C LEU A 149 -19.32 -0.59 -4.52
N VAL A 150 -18.27 -1.08 -5.16
CA VAL A 150 -18.20 -2.39 -5.80
C VAL A 150 -17.74 -3.45 -4.80
N ALA A 151 -16.65 -3.13 -4.08
CA ALA A 151 -16.04 -4.01 -3.12
C ALA A 151 -15.36 -3.18 -2.03
N CYS A 152 -15.32 -3.76 -0.83
CA CYS A 152 -14.61 -3.20 0.31
C CYS A 152 -14.04 -4.34 1.13
N TRP A 153 -12.77 -4.24 1.51
CA TRP A 153 -12.15 -5.16 2.46
C TRP A 153 -11.16 -4.41 3.35
N GLN A 154 -10.84 -5.03 4.47
CA GLN A 154 -9.75 -4.61 5.33
C GLN A 154 -8.62 -5.62 5.20
N ASP A 155 -7.42 -5.13 4.91
CA ASP A 155 -6.20 -5.91 4.98
C ASP A 155 -5.70 -5.87 6.42
N GLU A 156 -5.60 -7.01 7.10
CA GLU A 156 -5.15 -7.05 8.51
C GLU A 156 -3.63 -7.09 8.66
N ARG A 157 -2.89 -7.11 7.54
CA ARG A 157 -1.42 -7.20 7.52
C ARG A 157 -0.80 -5.83 7.79
N GLY A 158 0.36 -5.86 8.44
CA GLY A 158 1.11 -4.66 8.78
C GLY A 158 0.44 -3.79 9.87
N PRO A 159 1.06 -2.66 10.22
CA PRO A 159 0.57 -1.80 11.30
C PRO A 159 -0.67 -0.99 10.89
N TRP A 160 -0.80 -0.64 9.60
CA TRP A 160 -1.81 0.30 9.08
C TRP A 160 -3.18 -0.33 8.86
N LYS A 161 -3.21 -1.66 8.64
CA LYS A 161 -4.42 -2.45 8.44
C LYS A 161 -5.39 -1.84 7.44
N ASP A 162 -4.90 -1.50 6.25
CA ASP A 162 -5.62 -0.66 5.28
C ASP A 162 -7.04 -1.14 5.00
N VAL A 163 -7.96 -0.19 4.85
CA VAL A 163 -9.25 -0.41 4.20
C VAL A 163 -9.11 -0.04 2.73
N VAL A 164 -9.52 -0.96 1.88
CA VAL A 164 -9.55 -0.78 0.43
C VAL A 164 -11.00 -0.62 -0.03
N GLY A 165 -11.28 0.45 -0.76
CA GLY A 165 -12.55 0.70 -1.42
C GLY A 165 -12.39 0.68 -2.93
N VAL A 166 -13.19 -0.15 -3.60
CA VAL A 166 -13.31 -0.16 -5.06
C VAL A 166 -14.65 0.46 -5.44
N PHE A 167 -14.61 1.55 -6.18
CA PHE A 167 -15.78 2.30 -6.61
C PHE A 167 -15.88 2.31 -8.13
N ALA A 168 -17.10 2.49 -8.62
CA ALA A 168 -17.39 2.50 -10.03
C ALA A 168 -18.57 3.41 -10.34
N ARG A 169 -18.56 4.04 -11.52
CA ARG A 169 -19.79 4.56 -12.13
C ARG A 169 -20.60 3.41 -12.75
N ASP A 170 -21.86 3.69 -13.08
CA ASP A 170 -22.75 2.68 -13.63
C ASP A 170 -22.26 2.17 -14.99
N GLY A 171 -22.32 0.86 -15.20
CA GLY A 171 -21.85 0.23 -16.45
C GLY A 171 -20.33 0.09 -16.59
N ALA A 172 -19.52 0.58 -15.63
CA ALA A 172 -18.06 0.39 -15.63
C ALA A 172 -17.66 -1.10 -15.44
N ILE A 173 -18.49 -1.89 -14.75
CA ILE A 173 -18.27 -3.33 -14.53
C ILE A 173 -19.40 -4.11 -15.18
N ARG A 174 -19.06 -5.14 -15.95
CA ARG A 174 -19.94 -5.98 -16.76
C ARG A 174 -19.66 -7.46 -16.54
N GLY A 175 -20.66 -8.18 -16.02
CA GLY A 175 -20.72 -9.65 -16.02
C GLY A 175 -19.51 -10.39 -15.42
N GLU A 176 -19.43 -11.70 -15.70
CA GLU A 176 -18.40 -12.62 -15.17
C GLU A 176 -17.14 -12.72 -16.06
N GLY A 177 -17.14 -12.11 -17.24
CA GLY A 177 -16.00 -12.13 -18.16
C GLY A 177 -14.86 -11.24 -17.67
N ARG A 178 -13.62 -11.74 -17.74
CA ARG A 178 -12.40 -10.99 -17.40
C ARG A 178 -11.46 -10.93 -18.59
N GLN A 179 -11.23 -9.73 -19.11
CA GLN A 179 -10.25 -9.47 -20.16
C GLN A 179 -8.83 -9.75 -19.64
N ALA A 180 -7.93 -10.15 -20.54
CA ALA A 180 -6.52 -10.30 -20.21
C ALA A 180 -5.92 -8.93 -19.85
N LEU A 181 -5.13 -8.89 -18.78
CA LEU A 181 -4.54 -7.66 -18.29
C LEU A 181 -3.17 -7.42 -18.92
N PRO A 182 -2.83 -6.17 -19.22
CA PRO A 182 -1.46 -5.81 -19.60
C PRO A 182 -0.46 -6.19 -18.49
N PRO A 183 0.74 -6.66 -18.85
CA PRO A 183 1.81 -6.88 -17.88
C PRO A 183 2.26 -5.54 -17.27
N ASN A 184 2.80 -5.57 -16.05
CA ASN A 184 3.27 -4.36 -15.40
C ASN A 184 4.65 -4.54 -14.72
N ARG A 185 5.34 -3.43 -14.48
CA ARG A 185 6.68 -3.42 -13.87
C ARG A 185 6.65 -3.88 -12.42
N TYR A 186 5.54 -3.66 -11.70
CA TYR A 186 5.38 -4.12 -10.33
C TYR A 186 5.50 -5.65 -10.23
N THR A 187 4.68 -6.39 -10.98
CA THR A 187 4.71 -7.87 -11.00
C THR A 187 6.04 -8.40 -11.50
N ALA A 188 6.67 -7.76 -12.49
CA ALA A 188 8.01 -8.13 -12.95
C ALA A 188 9.07 -7.96 -11.85
N ALA A 189 9.02 -6.86 -11.09
CA ALA A 189 9.93 -6.60 -9.99
C ALA A 189 9.72 -7.59 -8.83
N VAL A 190 8.46 -7.86 -8.46
CA VAL A 190 8.13 -8.86 -7.42
C VAL A 190 8.59 -10.26 -7.83
N ALA A 191 8.37 -10.66 -9.09
CA ALA A 191 8.84 -11.94 -9.61
C ALA A 191 10.37 -12.04 -9.62
N ALA A 192 11.08 -10.97 -9.95
CA ALA A 192 12.54 -10.92 -9.91
C ALA A 192 13.10 -10.95 -8.47
N ALA A 193 12.40 -10.32 -7.52
CA ALA A 193 12.76 -10.34 -6.11
C ALA A 193 12.42 -11.68 -5.43
N SER A 194 11.40 -12.38 -5.91
CA SER A 194 10.99 -13.67 -5.37
C SER A 194 11.97 -14.76 -5.78
N ARG A 195 12.88 -15.11 -4.86
CA ARG A 195 13.73 -16.31 -4.98
C ARG A 195 12.95 -17.62 -4.81
N PHE A 196 11.68 -17.54 -4.42
CA PHE A 196 10.80 -18.67 -4.19
C PHE A 196 9.70 -18.71 -5.27
N LYS A 197 9.47 -19.87 -5.87
CA LYS A 197 8.46 -20.06 -6.92
C LYS A 197 7.14 -20.47 -6.29
N GLY A 198 6.10 -19.65 -6.49
CA GLY A 198 4.71 -19.98 -6.15
C GLY A 198 4.27 -19.55 -4.75
N PRO A 199 2.94 -19.58 -4.48
CA PRO A 199 2.43 -19.40 -3.12
C PRO A 199 3.04 -20.46 -2.20
N GLY A 200 3.35 -20.07 -0.97
CA GLY A 200 3.76 -21.03 0.04
C GLY A 200 2.65 -22.06 0.22
N SER A 201 3.02 -23.31 0.46
CA SER A 201 2.09 -24.30 0.97
C SER A 201 1.36 -23.75 2.21
N LYS A 202 0.17 -24.29 2.51
CA LYS A 202 -0.55 -23.95 3.76
C LYS A 202 0.30 -24.13 5.02
N GLU A 203 1.37 -24.91 4.96
CA GLU A 203 2.34 -25.04 6.05
C GLU A 203 3.38 -23.91 6.06
N GLU A 204 3.85 -23.46 4.90
CA GLU A 204 4.80 -22.34 4.77
C GLU A 204 4.15 -20.99 5.13
N GLU A 205 2.84 -20.83 4.91
CA GLU A 205 2.08 -19.61 5.24
C GLU A 205 1.57 -19.56 6.70
N LYS A 206 1.86 -20.57 7.52
CA LYS A 206 1.56 -20.50 8.96
C LYS A 206 2.48 -19.49 9.65
N VAL A 207 1.94 -18.30 9.91
CA VAL A 207 2.61 -17.18 10.62
C VAL A 207 2.84 -17.42 12.13
N ALA A 208 2.30 -18.51 12.69
CA ALA A 208 2.56 -18.95 14.05
C ALA A 208 3.14 -20.37 14.03
N GLY A 209 4.46 -20.46 14.19
CA GLY A 209 5.10 -21.74 14.45
C GLY A 209 4.68 -22.32 15.81
N ALA A 210 4.76 -23.65 15.96
CA ALA A 210 4.46 -24.32 17.24
C ALA A 210 5.38 -23.90 18.39
N GLU A 211 6.47 -23.18 18.08
CA GLU A 211 7.48 -22.75 19.04
C GLU A 211 7.76 -21.24 18.92
N PRO A 212 7.89 -20.52 20.05
CA PRO A 212 8.29 -19.12 20.04
C PRO A 212 9.63 -18.89 19.34
N TYR A 213 9.70 -17.88 18.46
CA TYR A 213 10.87 -17.62 17.62
C TYR A 213 12.18 -17.43 18.42
N LEU A 214 12.13 -16.83 19.62
CA LEU A 214 13.29 -16.67 20.50
C LEU A 214 13.91 -18.02 20.92
N LYS A 215 13.10 -19.07 21.09
CA LYS A 215 13.62 -20.42 21.37
C LYS A 215 14.35 -20.99 20.15
N VAL A 216 13.78 -20.80 18.96
CA VAL A 216 14.40 -21.21 17.69
C VAL A 216 15.74 -20.49 17.50
N LEU A 217 15.77 -19.16 17.64
CA LEU A 217 17.00 -18.36 17.56
C LEU A 217 18.05 -18.82 18.58
N LYS A 218 17.65 -19.07 19.84
CA LYS A 218 18.57 -19.59 20.85
C LYS A 218 19.23 -20.90 20.44
N ARG A 219 18.48 -21.82 19.82
CA ARG A 219 19.05 -23.08 19.31
C ARG A 219 19.99 -22.84 18.14
N ILE A 220 19.65 -21.92 17.23
CA ILE A 220 20.52 -21.55 16.11
C ILE A 220 21.86 -21.02 16.64
N HIS A 221 21.85 -20.07 17.57
CA HIS A 221 23.07 -19.56 18.20
C HIS A 221 23.87 -20.66 18.90
N HIS A 222 23.19 -21.54 19.64
CA HIS A 222 23.86 -22.66 20.32
C HIS A 222 24.50 -23.65 19.34
N ARG A 223 23.84 -23.94 18.21
CA ARG A 223 24.29 -24.93 17.24
C ARG A 223 25.38 -24.40 16.32
N LEU A 224 25.20 -23.18 15.83
CA LEU A 224 26.12 -22.56 14.87
C LEU A 224 27.31 -21.90 15.56
N LYS A 225 27.17 -21.46 16.82
CA LYS A 225 28.19 -20.73 17.59
C LYS A 225 28.86 -19.64 16.74
N PRO A 226 28.08 -18.70 16.19
CA PRO A 226 28.58 -17.74 15.23
C PRO A 226 29.70 -16.88 15.85
N ARG A 227 30.70 -16.51 15.06
CA ARG A 227 31.78 -15.61 15.51
C ARG A 227 31.35 -14.15 15.61
N HIS A 228 30.38 -13.76 14.79
CA HIS A 228 29.76 -12.43 14.78
C HIS A 228 28.28 -12.58 14.48
N TYR A 229 27.46 -11.66 14.98
CA TYR A 229 26.03 -11.64 14.72
C TYR A 229 25.58 -10.23 14.33
N PHE A 230 24.70 -10.15 13.33
CA PHE A 230 24.08 -8.92 12.90
C PHE A 230 22.57 -9.08 12.88
N GLU A 231 21.85 -8.12 13.44
CA GLU A 231 20.39 -8.17 13.55
C GLU A 231 19.76 -6.82 13.19
N ILE A 232 18.64 -6.86 12.47
CA ILE A 232 17.84 -5.67 12.16
C ILE A 232 16.46 -5.85 12.81
N GLY A 233 15.94 -4.80 13.46
CA GLY A 233 14.61 -4.82 14.05
C GLY A 233 14.57 -5.46 15.44
N VAL A 234 15.59 -5.22 16.27
CA VAL A 234 15.72 -5.84 17.59
C VAL A 234 14.70 -5.34 18.62
N ARG A 235 14.13 -4.14 18.38
CA ARG A 235 13.21 -3.37 19.23
C ARG A 235 13.55 -3.46 20.72
N SER A 236 13.05 -4.50 21.40
CA SER A 236 13.27 -4.77 22.83
C SER A 236 14.67 -5.28 23.21
N GLY A 237 15.49 -5.70 22.24
CA GLY A 237 16.81 -6.31 22.48
C GLY A 237 16.77 -7.76 22.97
N ALA A 238 15.59 -8.36 23.12
CA ALA A 238 15.42 -9.73 23.65
C ALA A 238 16.07 -10.81 22.78
N SER A 239 16.05 -10.64 21.46
CA SER A 239 16.69 -11.50 20.47
C SER A 239 18.21 -11.30 20.44
N LEU A 240 18.66 -10.04 20.38
CA LEU A 240 20.09 -9.68 20.40
C LEU A 240 20.82 -10.27 21.61
N ARG A 241 20.17 -10.28 22.78
CA ARG A 241 20.71 -10.87 24.01
C ARG A 241 21.08 -12.35 23.88
N LEU A 242 20.48 -13.09 22.95
CA LEU A 242 20.80 -14.49 22.70
C LEU A 242 22.18 -14.68 22.06
N ALA A 243 22.78 -13.63 21.50
CA ALA A 243 24.10 -13.67 20.90
C ALA A 243 25.21 -13.69 21.97
N ALA A 244 25.86 -14.84 22.11
CA ALA A 244 27.05 -15.00 22.96
C ALA A 244 28.35 -14.46 22.30
N CYS A 245 28.27 -13.95 21.07
CA CYS A 245 29.38 -13.41 20.30
C CYS A 245 29.21 -11.90 20.09
N PRO A 246 30.27 -11.18 19.66
CA PRO A 246 30.14 -9.79 19.27
C PRO A 246 28.98 -9.59 18.29
N ALA A 247 28.05 -8.72 18.67
CA ALA A 247 26.82 -8.52 17.93
C ALA A 247 26.58 -7.04 17.66
N VAL A 248 26.13 -6.76 16.43
CA VAL A 248 25.72 -5.43 16.00
C VAL A 248 24.24 -5.49 15.65
N ALA A 249 23.47 -4.55 16.15
CA ALA A 249 22.05 -4.42 15.87
C ALA A 249 21.72 -3.03 15.35
N VAL A 250 20.75 -2.96 14.43
CA VAL A 250 20.20 -1.70 13.90
C VAL A 250 18.68 -1.73 14.07
N ASP A 251 18.13 -0.70 14.67
CA ASP A 251 16.68 -0.53 14.81
C ASP A 251 16.30 0.96 14.76
N PRO A 252 15.38 1.40 13.89
CA PRO A 252 15.01 2.82 13.79
C PRO A 252 14.32 3.37 15.06
N GLU A 253 13.72 2.51 15.88
CA GLU A 253 13.01 2.83 17.12
C GLU A 253 13.38 1.84 18.24
N PRO A 254 14.64 1.84 18.73
CA PRO A 254 15.08 0.89 19.73
C PRO A 254 14.43 1.20 21.09
N GLU A 255 13.82 0.19 21.70
CA GLU A 255 13.19 0.26 23.03
C GLU A 255 13.73 -0.87 23.93
N PRO A 256 15.02 -0.88 24.31
CA PRO A 256 15.62 -2.00 25.02
C PRO A 256 14.91 -2.28 26.36
N GLY A 257 14.21 -3.40 26.42
CA GLY A 257 13.53 -3.88 27.63
C GLY A 257 14.38 -4.87 28.44
N VAL A 258 15.61 -5.15 27.97
CA VAL A 258 16.55 -6.09 28.60
C VAL A 258 17.95 -5.48 28.63
N GLU A 259 18.74 -5.89 29.63
CA GLU A 259 20.16 -5.55 29.70
C GLU A 259 20.93 -6.24 28.57
N LEU A 260 21.71 -5.45 27.83
CA LEU A 260 22.59 -5.89 26.75
C LEU A 260 24.02 -6.07 27.28
N ALA A 261 24.73 -7.07 26.76
CA ALA A 261 26.11 -7.30 27.15
C ALA A 261 27.06 -6.27 26.53
N GLY A 262 28.24 -6.06 27.12
CA GLY A 262 29.22 -5.08 26.61
C GLY A 262 29.75 -5.37 25.20
N HIS A 263 29.54 -6.59 24.68
CA HIS A 263 29.85 -6.98 23.31
C HIS A 263 28.67 -6.85 22.34
N HIS A 264 27.56 -6.23 22.77
CA HIS A 264 26.42 -5.89 21.95
C HIS A 264 26.44 -4.40 21.63
N GLN A 265 26.39 -4.05 20.35
CA GLN A 265 26.28 -2.67 19.89
C GLN A 265 24.93 -2.48 19.23
N LEU A 266 24.16 -1.49 19.70
CA LEU A 266 22.84 -1.16 19.17
C LEU A 266 22.88 0.24 18.55
N PHE A 267 22.55 0.31 17.27
CA PHE A 267 22.48 1.53 16.49
C PHE A 267 21.03 1.85 16.15
N ARG A 268 20.78 3.15 15.99
CA ARG A 268 19.55 3.69 15.44
C ARG A 268 19.67 3.93 13.95
#